data_AF-A0A257QWP6-F1
#
_entry.id   AF-A0A257QWP6-F1
#
_cell.length_a   1.000
_cell.length_b   1.000
_cell.length_c   1.000
_cell.angle_alpha   90.00
_cell.angle_beta   90.00
_cell.angle_gamma   90.00
#
_symmetry.space_group_name_H-M   'P 1'
#
loop_
_entity.id
_entity.type
_entity.pdbx_description
1 polymer ?
#
loop_
_entity_poly.entity_id
_entity_poly.type
_entity_poly.pdbx_seq_one_letter_code
_entity_poly.pdbx_strand_id
1 'polypeptide(L)' 'MIPASNYRLSDGRHVLEFHEPIPWKECATTQESLYVNTCAYNQALEQIILAHPEQWVWIHKRWKLPPT' A
#
# COMPACT_ATOMS: atom_id res chain seq x y z
N MET A 1 3.93 7.36 9.12
CA MET A 1 3.56 5.92 9.01
C MET A 1 4.71 5.21 8.29
N ILE A 2 5.08 3.98 8.67
CA ILE A 2 6.15 3.21 7.99
C ILE A 2 5.49 2.07 7.20
N PRO A 3 5.53 2.09 5.86
CA PRO A 3 5.04 0.97 5.06
C PRO A 3 5.94 -0.25 5.24
N ALA A 4 5.33 -1.43 5.23
CA ALA A 4 6.07 -2.68 5.31
C ALA A 4 5.48 -3.71 4.34
N SER A 5 6.34 -4.53 3.77
CA SER A 5 5.99 -5.64 2.89
C SER A 5 6.65 -6.93 3.36
N ASN A 6 5.97 -8.05 3.13
CA ASN A 6 6.61 -9.35 3.21
C ASN A 6 6.37 -10.12 1.92
N TYR A 7 7.37 -10.91 1.51
CA TYR A 7 7.29 -11.81 0.37
C TYR A 7 8.25 -12.98 0.55
N ARG A 8 7.97 -14.06 -0.15
CA ARG A 8 8.70 -15.33 -0.06
C ARG A 8 9.74 -15.44 -1.18
N LEU A 9 10.92 -15.94 -0.84
CA LEU A 9 11.98 -16.30 -1.77
C LEU A 9 11.80 -17.74 -2.27
N SER A 10 12.41 -18.06 -3.41
CA SER A 10 12.35 -19.40 -4.01
C SER A 10 12.92 -20.51 -3.12
N ASP A 11 13.80 -20.17 -2.19
CA ASP A 11 14.40 -21.10 -1.22
C ASP A 11 13.57 -21.28 0.06
N GLY A 12 12.36 -20.70 0.11
CA GLY A 12 11.43 -20.82 1.22
C GLY A 12 11.62 -19.81 2.35
N ARG A 13 12.64 -18.96 2.31
CA ARG A 13 12.80 -17.84 3.25
C ARG A 13 11.80 -16.72 2.95
N HIS A 14 11.60 -15.84 3.93
CA HIS A 14 10.78 -14.63 3.76
C HIS A 14 11.66 -13.39 3.92
N VAL A 15 11.37 -12.36 3.12
CA VAL A 15 11.90 -11.02 3.31
C VAL A 15 10.82 -10.20 4.01
N LEU A 16 11.21 -9.47 5.05
CA LEU A 16 10.42 -8.40 5.64
C LEU A 16 11.15 -7.10 5.34
N GLU A 17 10.49 -6.22 4.59
CA GLU A 17 11.06 -4.96 4.15
C GLU A 17 10.28 -3.80 4.76
N PHE A 18 11.01 -2.85 5.32
CA PHE A 18 10.49 -1.59 5.83
C PHE A 18 10.89 -0.49 4.85
N HIS A 19 9.91 0.30 4.44
CA HIS A 19 10.10 1.38 3.47
C HIS A 19 10.29 2.72 4.19
N GLU A 20 10.68 3.73 3.42
CA GLU A 20 10.82 5.08 3.94
C GLU A 20 9.52 5.56 4.63
N PRO A 21 9.63 6.24 5.78
CA PRO A 21 8.46 6.76 6.47
C PRO A 21 7.69 7.75 5.58
N ILE A 22 6.38 7.56 5.50
CA ILE A 22 5.47 8.56 4.91
C ILE A 22 5.12 9.56 6.02
N PRO A 23 5.59 10.82 5.93
CA PRO A 23 5.29 11.84 6.92
C PRO A 23 3.82 12.24 6.84
N TRP A 24 3.22 12.51 8.00
CA TRP A 24 1.86 13.04 8.07
C TRP A 24 1.82 14.45 7.49
N LYS A 25 0.83 14.70 6.62
CA LYS A 25 0.54 16.03 6.07
C LYS A 25 -0.72 16.58 6.69
N GLU A 26 -0.60 17.68 7.44
CA GLU A 26 -1.76 18.41 7.95
C GLU A 26 -2.27 19.39 6.89
N CYS A 27 -3.60 19.44 6.71
CA CYS A 27 -4.29 20.28 5.73
C CYS A 27 -5.32 21.18 6.43
N ALA A 28 -6.06 21.99 5.66
CA ALA A 28 -6.98 22.98 6.22
C ALA A 28 -8.17 22.35 6.97
N THR A 29 -8.53 21.12 6.60
CA THR A 29 -9.58 20.35 7.27
C THR A 29 -9.09 18.93 7.55
N THR A 30 -9.60 18.33 8.62
CA THR A 30 -9.33 16.93 8.95
C THR A 30 -9.65 16.00 7.78
N GLN A 31 -10.72 16.28 7.04
CA GLN A 31 -11.12 15.47 5.88
C GLN A 31 -10.08 15.52 4.76
N GLU A 32 -9.53 16.70 4.48
CA GLU A 32 -8.47 16.87 3.49
C GLU A 32 -7.17 16.20 3.95
N SER A 33 -6.79 16.34 5.23
CA SER A 33 -5.65 15.64 5.82
C SER A 33 -5.81 14.13 5.63
N LEU A 34 -6.98 13.56 5.97
CA LEU A 34 -7.25 12.14 5.80
C LEU A 34 -7.14 11.71 4.32
N TYR A 35 -7.70 12.50 3.40
CA TYR A 35 -7.65 12.19 1.97
C TYR A 35 -6.21 12.16 1.43
N VAL A 36 -5.43 13.22 1.67
CA VAL A 36 -4.06 13.35 1.14
C VAL A 36 -3.16 12.25 1.70
N ASN A 37 -3.25 11.97 3.00
CA ASN A 37 -2.45 10.92 3.62
C ASN A 37 -2.88 9.54 3.13
N THR A 38 -4.18 9.26 3.03
CA THR A 38 -4.68 7.96 2.51
C THR A 38 -4.26 7.74 1.05
N CYS A 39 -4.25 8.79 0.24
CA CYS A 39 -3.75 8.74 -1.14
C CYS A 39 -2.26 8.35 -1.17
N ALA A 40 -1.41 8.99 -0.37
CA ALA A 40 0.01 8.65 -0.27
C ALA A 40 0.24 7.20 0.19
N TYR A 41 -0.62 6.69 1.09
CA TYR A 41 -0.53 5.30 1.55
C TYR A 41 -0.91 4.31 0.46
N ASN A 42 -1.93 4.62 -0.34
CA ASN A 42 -2.30 3.79 -1.50
C ASN A 42 -1.19 3.78 -2.55
N GLN A 43 -0.54 4.92 -2.81
CA GLN A 43 0.59 4.98 -3.75
C GLN A 43 1.76 4.10 -3.29
N ALA A 44 2.10 4.11 -2.00
CA ALA A 44 3.12 3.21 -1.47
C ALA A 44 2.71 1.74 -1.56
N LEU A 45 1.44 1.42 -1.28
CA LEU A 45 0.91 0.07 -1.46
C LEU A 45 0.99 -0.40 -2.92
N GLU A 46 0.69 0.48 -3.89
CA GLU A 46 0.81 0.19 -5.32
C GLU A 46 2.25 -0.16 -5.70
N GLN A 47 3.24 0.61 -5.24
CA GLN A 47 4.65 0.29 -5.49
C GLN A 47 5.07 -1.06 -4.89
N ILE A 48 4.63 -1.35 -3.66
CA ILE A 48 4.88 -2.65 -3.00
C ILE A 48 4.28 -3.80 -3.80
N ILE A 49 3.03 -3.66 -4.26
CA ILE A 49 2.36 -4.69 -5.04
C ILE A 49 3.05 -4.89 -6.39
N LEU A 50 3.46 -3.81 -7.06
CA LEU A 50 4.12 -3.90 -8.36
C LEU A 50 5.52 -4.56 -8.30
N ALA A 51 6.18 -4.53 -7.15
CA ALA A 51 7.45 -5.24 -6.96
C ALA A 51 7.29 -6.77 -6.95
N HIS A 52 6.19 -7.28 -6.38
CA HIS A 52 5.88 -8.72 -6.26
C HIS A 52 4.39 -9.03 -6.47
N PRO A 53 3.83 -8.74 -7.67
CA PRO A 53 2.38 -8.83 -7.90
C PRO A 53 1.86 -10.27 -7.79
N GLU A 54 2.70 -11.26 -8.08
CA GLU A 54 2.39 -12.68 -7.96
C GLU A 54 2.17 -13.14 -6.52
N GLN A 55 2.68 -12.37 -5.53
CA GLN A 55 2.55 -12.70 -4.11
C GLN A 55 1.43 -11.93 -3.41
N TRP A 56 0.78 -11.00 -4.11
CA TRP A 56 -0.37 -10.28 -3.56
C TRP A 56 -1.63 -11.16 -3.50
N VAL A 57 -2.41 -11.00 -2.43
CA VAL A 57 -3.64 -11.78 -2.23
C VAL A 57 -4.81 -11.12 -2.99
N TRP A 58 -4.95 -11.46 -4.27
CA TRP A 58 -5.96 -10.90 -5.19
C TRP A 58 -7.43 -11.28 -4.92
N ILE A 59 -7.71 -11.99 -3.82
CA ILE A 59 -9.07 -12.49 -3.51
C ILE A 59 -10.07 -11.36 -3.21
N HIS A 60 -9.58 -10.20 -2.79
CA HIS A 60 -10.43 -9.09 -2.40
C HIS A 60 -10.87 -8.29 -3.64
N LYS A 61 -12.19 -8.20 -3.87
CA LYS A 61 -12.80 -7.26 -4.83
C LYS A 61 -12.69 -5.82 -4.30
N ARG A 62 -11.48 -5.26 -4.32
CA ARG A 62 -11.17 -3.94 -3.76
C ARG A 62 -11.93 -2.82 -4.46
N TRP A 63 -12.03 -2.90 -5.79
CA TRP A 63 -12.67 -1.87 -6.61
C TRP A 63 -14.13 -2.23 -6.87
N LYS A 64 -15.06 -1.51 -6.23
CA LYS A 64 -16.50 -1.61 -6.48
C LYS A 64 -16.88 -0.64 -7.58
N LEU A 65 -16.50 -0.96 -8.82
CA LEU A 65 -16.85 -0.16 -9.99
C LEU A 65 -18.33 -0.37 -10.35
N PRO A 66 -19.06 0.68 -10.76
CA PRO A 66 -20.41 0.54 -11.30
C PRO A 66 -20.38 -0.31 -12.59
N PRO A 67 -21.47 -1.02 -12.91
CA PRO A 67 -21.54 -1.77 -14.17
C PRO A 67 -21.38 -0.83 -15.37
N THR A 68 -20.60 -1.27 -16.35
CA THR A 68 -20.43 -0.64 -17.68
C THR A 68 -21.64 -0.88 -18.56
#